data_AF-A0A948DNY7-F1
#
_entry.id   AF-A0A948DNY7-F1
#
_cell.length_a   1.000
_cell.length_b   1.000
_cell.length_c   1.000
_cell.angle_alpha   90.00
_cell.angle_beta   90.00
_cell.angle_gamma   90.00
#
_symmetry.space_group_name_H-M   'P 1'
#
loop_
_entity.id
_entity.type
_entity.pdbx_description
1 polymer ?
#
loop_
_entity_poly.entity_id
_entity_poly.type
_entity_poly.pdbx_seq_one_letter_code
_entity_poly.pdbx_strand_id
1 'polypeptide(L)'
;MADGHGSENSRVARAAGVVGMATMLSRIFGFIRDMIVAGLFGAGLTTDAFFVAFRIPNLLRRLLAEGSLAVSFVPVFTEYLRNRSRKEALDLADIVFTALSILLVAVSLLGILFSP
;
A
#
# COMPACT_ATOMS: atom_id res chain seq x y z
N MET A 1 34.27 -18.24 -13.95
CA MET A 1 33.85 -17.12 -13.07
C MET A 1 32.75 -16.29 -13.75
N ALA A 2 31.72 -16.91 -14.34
CA ALA A 2 30.75 -16.23 -15.20
C ALA A 2 29.34 -16.87 -15.17
N ASP A 3 28.77 -17.12 -13.98
CA ASP A 3 27.40 -17.70 -13.84
C ASP A 3 26.49 -16.93 -12.85
N GLY A 4 26.82 -15.67 -12.54
CA GLY A 4 26.03 -14.87 -11.60
C GLY A 4 24.82 -14.15 -12.22
N HIS A 5 25.00 -13.53 -13.39
CA HIS A 5 24.07 -12.53 -13.92
C HIS A 5 22.74 -13.09 -14.45
N GLY A 6 22.72 -14.32 -14.99
CA GLY A 6 21.48 -14.94 -15.48
C GLY A 6 20.48 -15.29 -14.36
N SER A 7 21.01 -15.67 -13.18
CA SER A 7 20.19 -16.04 -12.01
C SER A 7 19.56 -14.85 -11.30
N GLU A 8 20.24 -13.70 -11.34
CA GLU A 8 19.78 -12.46 -10.71
C GLU A 8 18.67 -11.81 -11.54
N ASN A 9 18.88 -11.69 -12.85
CA ASN A 9 17.85 -11.18 -13.77
C ASN A 9 16.57 -12.02 -13.73
N SER A 10 16.69 -13.36 -13.65
CA SER A 10 15.53 -14.24 -13.51
C SER A 10 14.77 -14.01 -12.19
N ARG A 11 15.50 -13.78 -11.08
CA ARG A 11 14.90 -13.48 -9.76
C ARG A 11 14.19 -12.13 -9.74
N VAL A 12 14.82 -11.09 -10.28
CA VAL A 12 14.22 -9.75 -10.39
C VAL A 12 12.99 -9.78 -11.31
N ALA A 13 13.08 -10.42 -12.47
CA ALA A 13 11.96 -10.56 -13.40
C ALA A 13 10.78 -11.32 -12.76
N ARG A 14 11.06 -12.39 -12.00
CA ARG A 14 10.03 -13.13 -11.26
C ARG A 14 9.39 -12.28 -10.17
N ALA A 15 10.17 -11.55 -9.38
CA ALA A 15 9.67 -10.67 -8.33
C ALA A 15 8.81 -9.53 -8.92
N ALA A 16 9.30 -8.87 -9.98
CA ALA A 16 8.57 -7.83 -10.70
C ALA A 16 7.26 -8.38 -11.30
N GLY A 17 7.29 -9.60 -11.86
CA GLY A 17 6.11 -10.27 -12.38
C GLY A 17 5.06 -10.55 -11.29
N VAL A 18 5.49 -11.01 -10.10
CA VAL A 18 4.59 -11.24 -8.96
C VAL A 18 3.96 -9.93 -8.48
N VAL A 19 4.76 -8.88 -8.29
CA VAL A 19 4.27 -7.57 -7.85
C VAL A 19 3.34 -6.93 -8.90
N GLY A 20 3.69 -7.03 -10.18
CA GLY A 20 2.88 -6.55 -11.29
C GLY A 20 1.53 -7.26 -11.38
N MET A 21 1.51 -8.59 -11.24
CA MET A 21 0.27 -9.37 -11.23
C MET A 21 -0.60 -9.04 -10.02
N ALA A 22 -0.01 -8.93 -8.82
CA ALA A 22 -0.72 -8.53 -7.61
C ALA A 22 -1.34 -7.14 -7.76
N THR A 23 -0.61 -6.20 -8.36
CA THR A 23 -1.09 -4.84 -8.64
C THR A 23 -2.25 -4.88 -9.64
N MET A 24 -2.13 -5.64 -10.72
CA MET A 24 -3.17 -5.75 -11.74
C MET A 24 -4.46 -6.36 -11.16
N LEU A 25 -4.34 -7.45 -10.39
CA LEU A 25 -5.47 -8.05 -9.69
C LEU A 25 -6.15 -7.05 -8.75
N SER A 26 -5.38 -6.30 -7.97
CA SER A 26 -5.94 -5.26 -7.10
C SER A 26 -6.73 -4.20 -7.87
N ARG A 27 -6.27 -3.81 -9.07
CA ARG A 27 -6.99 -2.86 -9.93
C ARG A 27 -8.28 -3.46 -10.50
N ILE A 28 -8.26 -4.74 -10.88
CA ILE A 28 -9.46 -5.45 -11.35
C ILE A 28 -10.51 -5.52 -10.23
N PHE A 29 -10.11 -5.88 -9.00
CA PHE A 29 -11.04 -5.87 -7.86
C PHE A 29 -11.58 -4.47 -7.55
N GLY A 30 -10.74 -3.43 -7.66
CA GLY A 30 -11.17 -2.04 -7.54
C GLY A 30 -12.20 -1.66 -8.60
N PHE A 31 -11.98 -2.06 -9.85
CA PHE A 31 -12.90 -1.82 -10.95
C PHE A 31 -14.23 -2.57 -10.76
N ILE A 32 -14.19 -3.83 -10.32
CA ILE A 32 -15.39 -4.60 -10.01
C ILE A 32 -16.20 -3.92 -8.90
N ARG A 33 -15.54 -3.43 -7.84
CA ARG A 33 -16.20 -2.64 -6.80
C ARG A 33 -16.88 -1.41 -7.40
N ASP A 34 -16.18 -0.66 -8.24
CA ASP A 34 -16.72 0.57 -8.84
C ASP A 34 -17.93 0.25 -9.75
N MET A 35 -17.90 -0.87 -10.47
CA MET A 35 -19.02 -1.37 -11.28
C MET A 35 -20.22 -1.77 -10.41
N ILE A 36 -20.00 -2.46 -9.29
CA ILE A 36 -21.06 -2.81 -8.34
C ILE A 36 -21.69 -1.55 -7.74
N VAL A 37 -20.86 -0.59 -7.32
CA VAL A 37 -21.35 0.69 -6.76
C VAL A 37 -22.17 1.46 -7.82
N ALA A 38 -21.66 1.59 -9.04
CA ALA A 38 -22.40 2.23 -10.13
C ALA A 38 -23.70 1.49 -10.49
N GLY A 39 -23.71 0.16 -10.43
CA GLY A 39 -24.90 -0.65 -10.70
C GLY A 39 -25.96 -0.58 -9.60
N LEU A 40 -25.56 -0.50 -8.33
CA LEU A 40 -26.48 -0.43 -7.18
C LEU A 40 -27.00 0.99 -6.92
N PHE A 41 -26.15 2.01 -7.08
CA PHE A 41 -26.48 3.40 -6.75
C PHE A 41 -26.78 4.27 -7.98
N GLY A 42 -26.51 3.79 -9.20
CA GLY A 42 -26.69 4.55 -10.44
C GLY A 42 -25.68 5.69 -10.61
N ALA A 43 -25.82 6.49 -11.67
CA ALA A 43 -25.09 7.74 -11.84
C ALA A 43 -25.85 8.87 -11.12
N GLY A 44 -25.43 9.20 -9.90
CA GLY A 44 -26.10 10.19 -9.06
C GLY A 44 -25.23 10.66 -7.89
N LEU A 45 -25.73 11.65 -7.14
CA LEU A 45 -24.99 12.33 -6.07
C LEU A 45 -24.41 11.39 -5.00
N THR A 46 -25.09 10.27 -4.72
CA THR A 46 -24.62 9.25 -3.77
C THR A 46 -23.38 8.51 -4.25
N THR A 47 -23.33 8.19 -5.53
CA THR A 47 -22.19 7.51 -6.17
C THR A 47 -20.98 8.45 -6.27
N ASP A 48 -21.22 9.72 -6.61
CA ASP A 48 -20.18 10.74 -6.64
C ASP A 48 -19.58 10.99 -5.26
N ALA A 49 -20.43 11.09 -4.22
CA ALA A 49 -20.00 11.22 -2.84
C ALA A 49 -19.17 10.01 -2.39
N PHE A 50 -19.56 8.79 -2.76
CA PHE A 50 -18.78 7.58 -2.49
C PHE A 50 -17.40 7.64 -3.13
N PHE A 51 -17.29 8.00 -4.42
CA PHE A 51 -16.00 8.07 -5.10
C PHE A 51 -15.12 9.20 -4.57
N VAL A 52 -15.69 10.35 -4.20
CA VAL A 52 -14.96 11.43 -3.54
C VAL A 52 -14.44 10.98 -2.17
N ALA A 53 -15.28 10.33 -1.37
CA ALA A 53 -14.87 9.78 -0.07
C ALA A 53 -13.75 8.75 -0.23
N PHE A 54 -13.83 7.88 -1.25
CA PHE A 54 -12.79 6.87 -1.53
C PHE A 54 -11.46 7.48 -1.98
N ARG A 55 -11.44 8.76 -2.40
CA ARG A 55 -10.22 9.44 -2.85
C ARG A 55 -9.26 9.73 -1.70
N ILE A 56 -9.78 10.02 -0.51
CA ILE A 56 -8.99 10.30 0.70
C ILE A 56 -8.14 9.08 1.12
N PRO A 57 -8.71 7.88 1.36
CA PRO A 57 -7.91 6.71 1.72
C PRO A 57 -6.99 6.29 0.58
N ASN A 58 -7.40 6.45 -0.69
CA ASN A 58 -6.51 6.18 -1.81
C ASN A 58 -5.32 7.13 -1.86
N LEU A 59 -5.51 8.43 -1.59
CA LEU A 59 -4.41 9.39 -1.53
C LEU A 59 -3.42 9.02 -0.43
N LEU A 60 -3.90 8.71 0.77
CA LEU A 60 -3.06 8.24 1.88
C LEU A 60 -2.30 6.97 1.51
N ARG A 61 -2.96 5.99 0.88
CA ARG A 61 -2.31 4.76 0.40
C ARG A 61 -1.21 5.06 -0.64
N ARG A 62 -1.46 5.99 -1.56
CA ARG A 62 -0.44 6.41 -2.56
C ARG A 62 0.76 7.09 -1.88
N LEU A 63 0.49 7.99 -0.93
CA LEU A 63 1.53 8.74 -0.22
C LEU A 63 2.32 7.88 0.76
N LEU A 64 1.70 6.90 1.42
CA LEU A 64 2.30 6.15 2.51
C LEU A 64 2.66 4.70 2.15
N ALA A 65 2.15 4.12 1.06
CA ALA A 65 2.38 2.70 0.76
C ALA A 65 2.92 2.45 -0.66
N GLU A 66 2.55 3.25 -1.66
CA GLU A 66 2.98 2.99 -3.05
C GLU A 66 4.39 3.48 -3.40
N GLY A 67 5.02 4.37 -2.62
CA GLY A 67 6.27 5.02 -3.07
C GLY A 67 7.27 5.38 -1.98
N SER A 68 6.94 6.32 -1.11
CA SER A 68 7.94 6.90 -0.19
C SER A 68 8.32 5.93 0.95
N LEU A 69 7.31 5.38 1.64
CA LEU A 69 7.56 4.52 2.79
C LEU A 69 8.26 3.22 2.37
N ALA A 70 7.77 2.51 1.36
CA ALA A 70 8.37 1.23 0.96
C ALA A 70 9.82 1.40 0.48
N VAL A 71 10.11 2.46 -0.28
CA VAL A 71 11.46 2.78 -0.77
C VAL A 71 12.41 3.12 0.38
N SER A 72 11.94 3.79 1.44
CA SER A 72 12.78 4.11 2.60
C SER A 72 12.83 2.99 3.65
N PHE A 73 11.74 2.25 3.82
CA PHE A 73 11.59 1.23 4.86
C PHE A 73 12.30 -0.07 4.51
N VAL A 74 12.15 -0.58 3.27
CA VAL A 74 12.72 -1.88 2.88
C VAL A 74 14.25 -1.91 3.02
N PRO A 75 15.02 -0.90 2.58
CA PRO A 75 16.48 -0.87 2.78
C PRO A 75 16.86 -0.87 4.26
N VAL A 76 16.21 -0.04 5.09
CA VAL A 76 16.51 0.08 6.52
C VAL A 76 16.14 -1.22 7.26
N PHE A 77 14.97 -1.79 6.97
CA PHE A 77 14.54 -3.06 7.56
C PHE A 77 15.46 -4.22 7.15
N THR A 78 15.91 -4.24 5.90
CA THR A 78 16.87 -5.24 5.42
C THR A 78 18.24 -5.06 6.07
N GLU A 79 18.67 -3.82 6.31
CA GLU A 79 19.89 -3.52 7.06
C GLU A 79 19.81 -4.04 8.49
N TYR A 80 18.68 -3.83 9.18
CA TYR A 80 18.44 -4.38 10.51
C TYR A 80 18.45 -5.91 10.50
N LEU A 81 17.84 -6.56 9.51
CA LEU A 81 17.90 -8.02 9.40
C LEU A 81 19.32 -8.56 9.17
N ARG A 82 20.21 -7.79 8.53
CA ARG A 82 21.58 -8.21 8.22
C ARG A 82 22.57 -7.91 9.35
N ASN A 83 22.44 -6.73 9.96
CA ASN A 83 23.45 -6.18 10.87
C ASN A 83 23.02 -6.22 12.33
N ARG A 84 21.76 -6.54 12.61
CA ARG A 84 21.15 -6.57 13.94
C ARG A 84 20.40 -7.88 14.16
N SER A 85 19.84 -8.07 15.36
CA SER A 85 19.02 -9.23 15.66
C SER A 85 17.68 -9.14 14.93
N ARG A 86 17.08 -10.30 14.61
CA ARG A 86 15.73 -10.37 14.04
C ARG A 86 14.70 -9.67 14.92
N LYS A 87 14.90 -9.67 16.24
CA LYS A 87 14.03 -8.98 17.20
C LYS A 87 14.04 -7.46 16.95
N GLU A 88 15.23 -6.86 16.83
CA GLU A 88 15.36 -5.42 16.57
C GLU A 88 14.76 -5.02 15.22
N ALA A 89 14.84 -5.88 14.20
CA ALA A 89 14.15 -5.66 12.93
C ALA A 89 12.62 -5.65 13.10
N LEU A 90 12.07 -6.60 13.86
CA LEU A 90 10.64 -6.65 14.16
C LEU A 90 10.18 -5.47 15.01
N ASP A 91 10.98 -5.06 16.01
CA ASP A 91 10.70 -3.87 16.83
C ASP A 91 10.61 -2.61 15.94
N LEU A 92 11.49 -2.47 14.95
CA LEU A 92 11.42 -1.39 13.96
C LEU A 92 10.11 -1.44 13.14
N ALA A 93 9.72 -2.62 12.67
CA ALA A 93 8.46 -2.79 11.93
C ALA A 93 7.25 -2.44 12.81
N ASP A 94 7.25 -2.85 14.08
CA ASP A 94 6.19 -2.57 15.04
C ASP A 94 6.08 -1.07 15.34
N ILE A 95 7.21 -0.37 15.49
CA ILE A 95 7.22 1.09 15.67
C ILE A 95 6.61 1.78 14.45
N VAL A 96 7.04 1.42 13.24
CA VAL A 96 6.53 2.02 12.00
C VAL A 96 5.04 1.72 11.83
N PHE A 97 4.62 0.47 12.07
CA PHE A 97 3.22 0.07 11.99
C PHE A 97 2.37 0.84 13.00
N THR A 98 2.80 0.92 14.26
CA THR A 98 2.09 1.65 15.31
C THR A 98 1.96 3.13 14.97
N ALA A 99 3.02 3.78 14.49
CA ALA A 99 2.99 5.17 14.08
C ALA A 99 1.99 5.41 12.93
N LEU A 100 1.99 4.54 11.92
CA LEU A 100 1.05 4.62 10.80
C LEU A 100 -0.39 4.35 11.26
N SER A 101 -0.62 3.42 12.17
CA SER A 101 -1.94 3.14 12.73
C SER A 101 -2.47 4.34 13.52
N ILE A 102 -1.65 4.96 14.37
CA ILE A 102 -2.02 6.17 15.11
C ILE A 102 -2.35 7.30 14.15
N LEU A 103 -1.50 7.54 13.14
CA LEU A 103 -1.73 8.56 12.12
C LEU A 103 -3.04 8.30 11.36
N LEU A 104 -3.28 7.06 10.95
CA LEU A 104 -4.49 6.67 10.24
C LEU A 104 -5.74 6.92 11.10
N VAL A 105 -5.74 6.47 12.36
CA VAL A 105 -6.85 6.68 13.30
C VAL A 105 -7.09 8.18 13.51
N ALA A 106 -6.03 8.97 13.71
CA ALA A 106 -6.14 10.41 13.88
C ALA A 106 -6.76 11.08 12.65
N VAL A 107 -6.26 10.76 11.45
CA VAL A 107 -6.80 11.29 10.19
C VAL A 107 -8.26 10.86 9.97
N SER A 108 -8.60 9.61 10.28
CA SER A 108 -9.98 9.12 10.21
C SER A 108 -10.90 9.86 11.19
N LEU A 109 -10.50 10.07 12.44
CA LEU A 109 -11.29 10.81 13.43
C LEU A 109 -11.48 12.27 13.03
N LEU A 110 -10.44 12.94 12.52
CA LEU A 110 -10.56 14.28 11.98
C LEU A 110 -11.53 14.32 10.80
N GLY A 111 -11.44 13.35 9.88
CA GLY A 111 -12.37 13.23 8.75
C GLY A 111 -13.83 13.06 9.19
N ILE A 112 -14.07 12.28 10.25
CA ILE A 112 -15.41 12.12 10.84
C ILE A 112 -15.88 13.43 11.49
N LEU A 113 -15.03 14.11 12.26
CA LEU A 113 -15.39 15.35 12.96
C LEU A 113 -15.67 16.53 12.00
N PHE A 114 -14.96 16.58 10.88
CA PHE A 114 -15.15 17.61 9.85
C PHE A 114 -16.11 17.19 8.73
N SER A 115 -16.72 16.00 8.83
CA SER A 115 -17.81 15.58 7.95
C SER A 115 -19.03 16.47 8.24
N PRO A 116 -19.57 17.19 7.24
CA PRO A 116 -20.86 17.87 7.39
C PRO A 116 -22.02 16.87 7.51
#